data_AF-A0A2R6PBV7-F1
#
_entry.id   AF-A0A2R6PBV7-F1
#
_cell.length_a   1.000
_cell.length_b   1.000
_cell.length_c   1.000
_cell.angle_alpha   90.00
_cell.angle_beta   90.00
_cell.angle_gamma   90.00
#
_symmetry.space_group_name_H-M   'P 1'
#
loop_
_entity.id
_entity.type
_entity.pdbx_description
1 polymer ?
#
loop_
_entity_poly.entity_id
_entity_poly.type
_entity_poly.pdbx_seq_one_letter_code
_entity_poly.pdbx_strand_id
1 'polypeptide(L)'
;MDISFASIERTVLVKTKKRIAQATFFLSQPPTFYLEDEVASTVNSAVGTSVLRCWTQCHDWTENNEGSTVLQHEVLGPYIPLNYLLKNIILARPSSCPVKDEAIEPSGILNSAPAPSILGPSDETMSALPLPSCFAAVRQHQ
;
A
#
# COMPACT_ATOMS: atom_id res chain seq x y z
N MET A 1 3.50 -3.32 8.85
CA MET A 1 3.37 -1.97 9.45
C MET A 1 3.71 -0.96 8.37
N ASP A 2 2.89 0.07 8.23
CA ASP A 2 3.08 1.14 7.26
C ASP A 2 2.85 2.51 7.92
N ILE A 3 3.61 3.53 7.51
CA ILE A 3 3.54 4.91 8.01
C ILE A 3 3.43 5.85 6.81
N SER A 4 2.29 6.54 6.70
CA SER A 4 2.09 7.55 5.66
C SER A 4 2.91 8.81 5.92
N PHE A 5 3.57 9.36 4.89
CA PHE A 5 4.29 10.64 5.02
C PHE A 5 3.37 11.80 5.38
N ALA A 6 2.09 11.74 5.00
CA ALA A 6 1.10 12.75 5.33
C ALA A 6 0.78 12.80 6.84
N SER A 7 0.96 11.67 7.56
CA SER A 7 0.69 11.64 9.00
C SER A 7 1.82 12.23 9.84
N ILE A 8 3.02 12.42 9.28
CA ILE A 8 4.17 12.95 10.01
C ILE A 8 3.95 14.44 10.28
N GLU A 9 3.73 14.81 11.53
CA GLU A 9 3.57 16.20 11.94
C GLU A 9 4.92 16.87 12.14
N ARG A 10 5.79 16.19 12.87
CA ARG A 10 7.07 16.72 13.33
C ARG A 10 8.15 15.65 13.25
N THR A 11 9.36 16.08 12.93
CA THR A 11 10.56 15.24 12.98
C THR A 11 11.63 15.87 13.85
N VAL A 12 12.31 15.05 14.65
CA VAL A 12 13.45 15.48 15.48
C VAL A 12 14.63 14.56 15.20
N LEU A 13 15.81 15.13 14.95
CA LEU A 13 17.05 14.38 14.75
C LEU A 13 18.03 14.68 15.89
N VAL A 14 18.42 13.66 16.64
CA VAL A 14 19.38 13.75 17.75
C VAL A 14 20.61 12.91 17.43
N LYS A 15 21.81 13.49 17.52
CA LYS A 15 23.07 12.73 17.43
C LYS A 15 23.28 11.98 18.74
N THR A 16 23.36 10.65 18.68
CA THR A 16 23.47 9.80 19.89
C THR A 16 24.90 9.32 20.13
N LYS A 17 25.67 9.03 19.08
CA LYS A 17 27.07 8.58 19.13
C LYS A 17 27.87 9.10 17.92
N LYS A 18 29.17 8.83 17.87
CA LYS A 18 30.02 9.19 16.73
C LYS A 18 29.48 8.51 15.46
N ARG A 19 28.91 9.33 14.54
CA ARG A 19 28.27 8.94 13.27
C ARG A 19 26.90 8.26 13.37
N ILE A 20 26.29 8.15 14.54
CA ILE A 20 24.93 7.60 14.71
C ILE A 20 23.98 8.71 15.16
N ALA A 21 22.75 8.68 14.67
CA ALA A 21 21.68 9.54 15.11
C ALA A 21 20.36 8.79 15.22
N GLN A 22 19.46 9.40 15.98
CA GLN A 22 18.08 8.99 16.19
C GLN A 22 17.17 10.01 15.53
N ALA A 23 16.30 9.54 14.63
CA ALA A 23 15.21 10.32 14.09
C ALA A 23 13.91 9.89 14.76
N THR A 24 13.23 10.83 15.39
CA THR A 24 11.91 10.64 15.97
C THR A 24 10.87 11.32 15.08
N PHE A 25 9.91 10.56 14.60
CA PHE A 25 8.78 11.01 13.79
C PHE A 25 7.54 11.04 14.68
N PHE A 26 6.94 12.20 14.88
CA PHE A 26 5.67 12.36 15.58
C PHE A 26 4.53 12.30 14.56
N LEU A 27 3.53 11.47 14.85
CA LEU A 27 2.46 11.13 13.92
C LEU A 27 1.12 11.69 14.42
N SER A 28 0.30 12.18 13.49
CA SER A 28 -1.07 12.64 13.73
C SER A 28 -2.09 11.49 13.87
N GLN A 29 -1.75 10.32 13.31
CA GLN A 29 -2.61 9.14 13.30
C GLN A 29 -1.75 7.87 13.48
N PRO A 30 -2.33 6.79 14.02
CA PRO A 30 -1.57 5.57 14.28
C PRO A 30 -1.04 4.95 12.99
N PRO A 31 0.09 4.22 13.05
CA PRO A 31 0.57 3.42 11.93
C PRO A 31 -0.47 2.37 11.51
N THR A 32 -0.47 2.03 10.23
CA THR A 32 -1.33 0.96 9.72
C THR A 32 -0.66 -0.39 9.94
N PHE A 33 -1.33 -1.29 10.65
CA PHE A 33 -0.89 -2.66 10.84
C PHE A 33 -1.72 -3.60 9.96
N TYR A 34 -1.10 -4.70 9.55
CA TYR A 34 -1.75 -5.74 8.77
C TYR A 34 -1.52 -7.08 9.47
N LEU A 35 -2.54 -7.91 9.53
CA LEU A 35 -2.50 -9.27 10.06
C LEU A 35 -2.74 -10.26 8.93
N GLU A 36 -2.12 -11.43 9.03
CA GLU A 36 -2.42 -12.54 8.13
C GLU A 36 -3.78 -13.12 8.56
N ASP A 37 -4.69 -13.23 7.62
CA ASP A 37 -6.02 -13.77 7.80
C ASP A 37 -6.21 -14.96 6.86
N GLU A 38 -6.97 -15.95 7.32
CA GLU A 38 -7.25 -17.18 6.61
C GLU A 38 -8.70 -17.16 6.13
N VAL A 39 -8.89 -16.87 4.85
CA VAL A 39 -10.22 -16.86 4.24
C VAL A 39 -10.46 -18.23 3.62
N ALA A 40 -11.49 -18.93 4.10
CA ALA A 40 -11.96 -20.15 3.48
C ALA A 40 -12.43 -19.84 2.05
N SER A 41 -11.76 -20.41 1.06
CA SER A 41 -12.17 -20.29 -0.34
C SER A 41 -13.28 -21.30 -0.61
N THR A 42 -14.49 -20.82 -0.87
CA THR A 42 -15.63 -21.65 -1.29
C THR A 42 -15.57 -22.00 -2.77
N VAL A 43 -14.41 -21.87 -3.43
CA VAL A 43 -14.26 -22.28 -4.83
C VAL A 43 -14.45 -23.79 -4.89
N ASN A 44 -15.64 -24.17 -5.35
CA ASN A 44 -16.09 -25.52 -5.62
C ASN A 44 -14.96 -26.36 -6.24
N SER A 45 -14.32 -27.16 -5.40
CA SER A 45 -13.64 -28.36 -5.88
C SER A 45 -14.08 -29.45 -4.94
N ALA A 46 -14.63 -30.52 -5.51
CA ALA A 46 -15.10 -31.72 -4.83
C ALA A 46 -13.99 -32.49 -4.08
N VAL A 47 -12.88 -31.83 -3.75
CA VAL A 47 -11.66 -32.33 -3.13
C VAL A 47 -11.07 -31.20 -2.27
N GLY A 48 -11.56 -31.09 -1.04
CA GLY A 48 -10.91 -30.30 0.02
C GLY A 48 -11.17 -28.79 0.02
N THR A 49 -11.41 -28.26 1.22
CA THR A 49 -11.46 -26.81 1.48
C THR A 49 -10.07 -26.21 1.28
N SER A 50 -9.91 -25.31 0.31
CA SER A 50 -8.69 -24.50 0.16
C SER A 50 -8.79 -23.28 1.07
N VAL A 51 -7.79 -23.08 1.93
CA VAL A 51 -7.66 -21.87 2.75
C VAL A 51 -6.72 -20.91 2.01
N LEU A 52 -7.19 -19.69 1.73
CA LEU A 52 -6.38 -18.61 1.17
C LEU A 52 -5.86 -17.73 2.30
N ARG A 53 -4.57 -17.41 2.24
CA ARG A 53 -3.95 -16.44 3.15
C ARG A 53 -4.01 -15.06 2.51
N CYS A 54 -4.57 -14.09 3.23
CA CYS A 54 -4.58 -12.69 2.82
C CYS A 54 -4.06 -11.81 3.96
N TRP A 55 -3.66 -10.59 3.63
CA TRP A 55 -3.30 -9.58 4.64
C TRP A 55 -4.49 -8.63 4.80
N THR A 56 -5.03 -8.56 6.01
CA THR A 56 -6.13 -7.65 6.35
C THR A 56 -5.63 -6.53 7.25
N GLN A 57 -6.19 -5.33 7.11
CA GLN A 57 -5.82 -4.21 7.95
C GLN A 57 -6.31 -4.44 9.38
N CYS A 58 -5.41 -4.32 10.35
CA CYS A 58 -5.76 -4.37 11.76
C CYS A 58 -6.43 -3.05 12.17
N HIS A 59 -7.64 -3.13 12.72
CA HIS A 59 -8.36 -1.97 13.26
C HIS A 59 -7.89 -1.57 14.66
N ASP A 60 -7.32 -2.52 15.40
CA ASP A 60 -6.73 -2.25 16.71
C ASP A 60 -5.22 -2.10 16.59
N TRP A 61 -4.73 -0.86 16.71
CA TRP A 61 -3.30 -0.57 16.67
C TRP A 61 -2.64 -0.69 18.05
N THR A 62 -3.45 -0.80 19.12
CA THR A 62 -3.00 -0.94 20.51
C THR A 62 -3.48 -2.28 21.02
N GLU A 63 -2.62 -3.28 21.14
CA GLU A 63 -3.00 -4.54 21.78
C GLU A 63 -3.69 -4.24 23.12
N ASN A 64 -5.01 -4.45 23.18
CA ASN A 64 -5.87 -4.26 24.34
C ASN A 64 -5.91 -2.83 24.94
N ASN A 65 -5.81 -1.77 24.12
CA ASN A 65 -5.74 -0.37 24.60
C ASN A 65 -4.52 -0.05 25.49
N GLU A 66 -3.46 -0.87 25.46
CA GLU A 66 -2.25 -0.61 26.25
C GLU A 66 -1.27 0.38 25.57
N GLY A 67 -1.73 1.11 24.56
CA GLY A 67 -0.91 2.07 23.81
C GLY A 67 -0.80 3.44 24.45
N SER A 68 0.36 4.06 24.29
CA SER A 68 0.57 5.48 24.62
C SER A 68 -0.24 6.38 23.69
N THR A 69 -0.78 7.49 24.20
CA THR A 69 -1.40 8.55 23.38
C THR A 69 -0.39 9.30 22.50
N VAL A 70 0.91 9.12 22.77
CA VAL A 70 2.00 9.72 21.98
C VAL A 70 2.36 8.78 20.84
N LEU A 71 1.92 9.15 19.64
CA LEU A 71 2.23 8.42 18.42
C LEU A 71 3.58 8.87 17.88
N GLN A 72 4.60 8.04 18.09
CA GLN A 72 5.93 8.29 17.55
C GLN A 72 6.59 7.05 16.99
N HIS A 73 7.38 7.24 15.95
CA HIS A 73 8.25 6.22 15.38
C HIS A 73 9.70 6.66 15.49
N GLU A 74 10.58 5.78 15.95
CA GLU A 74 11.99 6.07 16.14
C GLU A 74 12.85 5.23 15.22
N VAL A 75 13.76 5.89 14.50
CA VAL A 75 14.72 5.26 13.61
C VAL A 75 16.12 5.61 14.07
N LEU A 76 16.92 4.58 14.35
CA LEU A 76 18.34 4.71 14.67
C LEU A 76 19.19 4.33 13.47
N GLY A 77 20.19 5.15 13.14
CA GLY A 77 21.05 4.83 12.01
C GLY A 77 22.21 5.82 11.80
N PRO A 78 22.98 5.63 10.72
CA PRO A 78 24.07 6.52 10.37
C PRO A 78 23.58 7.96 10.14
N TYR A 79 24.23 8.94 10.76
CA TYR A 79 23.78 10.35 10.77
C TYR A 79 23.58 10.93 9.37
N ILE A 80 24.53 10.69 8.45
CA ILE A 80 24.50 11.31 7.12
C ILE A 80 23.30 10.81 6.29
N PRO A 81 23.10 9.49 6.09
CA PRO A 81 21.90 8.95 5.45
C PRO A 81 20.60 9.38 6.11
N LEU A 82 20.55 9.33 7.45
CA LEU A 82 19.32 9.65 8.20
C LEU A 82 18.95 11.13 8.05
N ASN A 83 19.94 12.03 8.10
CA ASN A 83 19.74 13.46 7.85
C ASN A 83 19.34 13.75 6.41
N TYR A 84 19.88 13.01 5.43
CA TYR A 84 19.47 13.14 4.04
C TYR A 84 18.01 12.71 3.83
N LEU A 85 17.62 11.56 4.39
CA LEU A 85 16.25 11.04 4.34
C LEU A 85 15.24 12.02 4.95
N LEU A 86 15.54 12.58 6.12
CA LEU A 86 14.66 13.55 6.78
C LEU A 86 14.39 14.79 5.93
N LYS A 87 15.41 15.31 5.24
CA LYS A 87 15.24 16.45 4.34
C LYS A 87 14.28 16.13 3.20
N ASN A 88 14.35 14.92 2.65
CA ASN A 88 13.48 14.51 1.55
C ASN A 88 12.04 14.29 1.99
N ILE A 89 11.81 13.77 3.20
CA ILE A 89 10.46 13.61 3.75
C ILE A 89 9.76 14.96 3.91
N ILE A 90 10.50 15.98 4.37
CA ILE A 90 9.95 17.34 4.51
C ILE A 90 9.57 17.92 3.15
N LEU A 91 10.36 17.67 2.11
CA LEU A 91 10.09 18.13 0.74
C LEU A 91 8.94 17.35 0.07
N ALA A 92 8.77 16.07 0.41
CA ALA A 92 7.72 15.21 -0.14
C ALA A 92 6.34 15.47 0.46
N ARG A 93 6.23 16.32 1.49
CA ARG A 93 4.95 16.70 2.06
C ARG A 93 4.14 17.39 0.97
N PRO A 94 2.95 16.87 0.59
CA PRO A 94 2.16 17.50 -0.44
C PRO A 94 1.76 18.88 0.08
N SER A 95 2.40 19.94 -0.43
CA SER A 95 1.78 21.25 -0.45
C SER A 95 0.46 21.05 -1.18
N SER A 96 -0.66 21.48 -0.60
CA SER A 96 -1.99 21.37 -1.18
C SER A 96 -2.04 22.08 -2.53
N CYS A 97 -1.57 21.41 -3.58
CA CYS A 97 -1.69 21.87 -4.94
C CYS A 97 -3.05 21.39 -5.45
N PRO A 98 -3.94 22.29 -5.89
CA PRO A 98 -5.20 21.88 -6.48
C PRO A 98 -4.87 21.10 -7.75
N VAL A 99 -5.16 19.80 -7.73
CA VAL A 99 -5.14 18.95 -8.92
C VAL A 99 -6.16 19.55 -9.89
N LYS A 100 -5.69 20.13 -10.98
CA LYS A 100 -6.56 20.37 -12.13
C LYS A 100 -6.76 19.01 -12.77
N ASP A 101 -7.98 18.49 -12.70
CA ASP A 101 -8.41 17.34 -13.48
C ASP A 101 -8.25 17.68 -14.97
N GLU A 102 -7.11 17.33 -15.55
CA GLU A 102 -6.92 17.34 -16.99
C GLU A 102 -7.35 15.97 -17.49
N ALA A 103 -8.61 15.92 -17.93
CA ALA A 103 -9.21 14.75 -18.56
C ALA A 103 -8.35 14.29 -19.74
N ILE A 104 -7.84 13.07 -19.66
CA ILE A 104 -7.13 12.42 -20.77
C ILE A 104 -8.19 11.92 -21.75
N GLU A 105 -8.39 12.68 -22.82
CA GLU A 105 -9.14 12.24 -24.01
C GLU A 105 -8.39 11.07 -24.71
N PRO A 106 -9.09 9.99 -25.10
CA PRO A 106 -8.46 8.85 -25.78
C PRO A 106 -8.19 9.21 -27.24
N SER A 107 -6.93 9.53 -27.54
CA SER A 107 -6.48 9.71 -28.93
C SER A 107 -6.45 8.37 -29.66
N GLY A 108 -7.25 8.27 -30.72
CA GLY A 108 -7.36 7.10 -31.57
C GLY A 108 -6.30 7.03 -32.70
N ILE A 109 -5.94 5.78 -32.96
CA ILE A 109 -5.65 5.08 -34.24
C ILE A 109 -4.33 5.32 -35.01
N LEU A 110 -3.81 4.15 -35.44
CA LEU A 110 -3.08 3.80 -36.67
C LEU A 110 -1.54 3.78 -36.60
N ASN A 111 -0.99 2.57 -36.52
CA ASN A 111 0.09 2.13 -37.41
C ASN A 111 0.03 0.61 -37.65
N SER A 112 -0.25 0.26 -38.90
CA SER A 112 -0.22 -1.08 -39.47
C SER A 112 1.21 -1.47 -39.85
N ALA A 113 1.65 -2.67 -39.48
CA ALA A 113 2.78 -3.37 -40.11
C ALA A 113 2.52 -4.90 -40.13
N PRO A 114 2.94 -5.61 -41.20
CA PRO A 114 2.48 -6.98 -41.50
C PRO A 114 3.24 -8.07 -40.74
N ALA A 115 2.53 -9.13 -40.38
CA ALA A 115 3.07 -10.33 -39.73
C ALA A 115 3.78 -11.26 -40.73
N PRO A 116 4.86 -11.97 -40.35
CA PRO A 116 5.29 -13.17 -41.06
C PRO A 116 4.46 -14.37 -40.62
N SER A 117 3.90 -15.09 -41.60
CA SER A 117 3.12 -16.31 -41.42
C SER A 117 4.04 -17.51 -41.16
N ILE A 118 3.80 -18.26 -40.08
CA ILE A 118 4.17 -19.68 -39.98
C ILE A 118 2.96 -20.46 -39.44
N LEU A 119 2.63 -21.52 -40.16
CA LEU A 119 1.48 -22.44 -40.02
C LEU A 119 1.30 -23.03 -38.59
N GLY A 120 0.02 -23.19 -38.19
CA GLY A 120 -0.47 -23.76 -36.91
C GLY A 120 -0.45 -25.29 -36.83
N PRO A 121 -1.48 -26.01 -36.28
CA PRO A 121 -2.65 -25.64 -35.45
C PRO A 121 -2.65 -26.38 -34.07
N SER A 122 -3.47 -26.06 -33.06
CA SER A 122 -4.84 -26.56 -32.90
C SER A 122 -5.44 -26.06 -31.58
N ASP A 123 -6.74 -25.77 -31.61
CA ASP A 123 -7.74 -25.74 -30.53
C ASP A 123 -7.28 -25.49 -29.08
N GLU A 124 -7.77 -24.40 -28.49
CA GLU A 124 -8.68 -24.56 -27.34
C GLU A 124 -9.54 -23.31 -27.06
N THR A 125 -10.74 -23.64 -26.63
CA THR A 125 -11.98 -22.86 -26.58
C THR A 125 -12.08 -22.00 -25.31
N MET A 126 -12.61 -20.79 -25.48
CA MET A 126 -13.31 -19.92 -24.51
C MET A 126 -12.97 -20.00 -23.00
N SER A 127 -12.53 -18.89 -22.41
CA SER A 127 -13.45 -17.97 -21.70
C SER A 127 -12.68 -16.92 -20.91
N ALA A 128 -13.19 -15.70 -21.00
CA ALA A 128 -12.74 -14.53 -20.26
C ALA A 128 -12.82 -14.76 -18.74
N LEU A 129 -11.73 -14.42 -18.05
CA LEU A 129 -11.72 -14.24 -16.59
C LEU A 129 -12.25 -12.82 -16.29
N PRO A 130 -13.34 -12.65 -15.52
CA PRO A 130 -13.64 -11.36 -14.95
C PRO A 130 -12.74 -11.11 -13.73
N LEU A 131 -12.15 -9.91 -13.68
CA LEU A 131 -11.44 -9.39 -12.50
C LEU A 131 -12.41 -9.35 -11.30
N PRO A 132 -12.04 -9.87 -10.11
CA PRO A 132 -12.83 -9.60 -8.91
C PRO A 132 -12.62 -8.15 -8.50
N SER A 133 -13.66 -7.36 -8.70
CA SER A 133 -13.81 -6.01 -8.18
C SER A 133 -14.09 -6.12 -6.68
N CYS A 134 -13.09 -5.86 -5.84
CA CYS A 134 -13.31 -5.69 -4.40
C CYS A 134 -13.96 -4.31 -4.15
N PHE A 135 -15.26 -4.20 -4.38
CA PHE A 135 -16.10 -3.15 -3.81
C PHE A 135 -17.11 -3.82 -2.87
N ALA A 136 -16.77 -3.87 -1.58
CA ALA A 136 -17.76 -4.16 -0.55
C ALA A 136 -18.47 -2.86 -0.17
N ALA A 137 -19.64 -2.62 -0.78
CA ALA A 137 -20.54 -1.56 -0.40
C ALA A 137 -21.55 -2.06 0.65
N VAL A 138 -21.44 -1.49 1.86
CA VAL A 138 -22.49 -0.92 2.72
C VAL A 138 -23.79 -1.73 3.00
N ARG A 139 -23.95 -2.04 4.30
CA ARG A 139 -25.15 -2.04 5.19
C ARG A 139 -26.52 -2.46 4.63
N GLN A 140 -27.22 -3.31 5.39
CA GLN A 140 -28.44 -2.87 6.09
C GLN A 140 -28.77 -3.73 7.31
N HIS A 141 -29.12 -3.03 8.39
CA HIS A 141 -29.75 -3.53 9.61
C HIS A 141 -31.18 -4.00 9.32
N GLN A 142 -31.60 -5.08 9.98
CA GLN A 142 -32.84 -5.15 10.74
C GLN A 142 -32.61 -6.00 11.98
#